data_AF-A0A383BQU1-F1
#
_entry.id   AF-A0A383BQU1-F1
#
_cell.length_a   1.000
_cell.length_b   1.000
_cell.length_c   1.000
_cell.angle_alpha   90.00
_cell.angle_beta   90.00
_cell.angle_gamma   90.00
#
_symmetry.space_group_name_H-M   'P 1'
#
loop_
_entity.id
_entity.type
_entity.pdbx_description
1 polymer ?
#
loop_
_entity_poly.entity_id
_entity_poly.type
_entity_poly.pdbx_seq_one_letter_code
_entity_poly.pdbx_strand_id
1 'polypeptide(L)' 'MGLPRKAVVILPYQNNKILMQLRDEKPTIAYPGNWGFFGGDVEPGEEPIQSARRELYEEIKYKTEEMFRLSIDYIFDP' A
#
# COMPACT_ATOMS: atom_id res chain seq x y z
N MET A 1 2.31 20.26 14.64
CA MET A 1 1.96 19.63 13.36
C MET A 1 2.89 18.46 13.14
N GLY A 2 2.35 17.25 12.96
CA GLY A 2 3.17 16.09 12.58
C GLY A 2 3.76 16.30 11.19
N LEU A 3 4.90 15.66 10.91
CA LEU A 3 5.45 15.63 9.55
C LEU A 3 4.43 14.96 8.60
N PRO A 4 4.31 15.44 7.35
CA PRO A 4 3.47 14.79 6.36
C PRO A 4 3.94 13.34 6.17
N ARG A 5 3.02 12.38 6.37
CA ARG A 5 3.30 10.98 6.07
C ARG A 5 3.16 10.73 4.58
N LYS A 6 4.04 9.89 4.05
CA LYS A 6 3.96 9.38 2.68
C LYS A 6 3.60 7.91 2.79
N ALA A 7 2.67 7.46 1.96
CA ALA A 7 2.26 6.07 1.89
C ALA A 7 2.15 5.64 0.43
N VAL A 8 2.20 4.33 0.20
CA VAL A 8 1.95 3.70 -1.09
C VAL A 8 0.73 2.80 -1.01
N VAL A 9 -0.02 2.75 -2.12
CA VAL A 9 -1.11 1.81 -2.33
C VAL A 9 -0.79 1.01 -3.58
N ILE A 10 -0.91 -0.31 -3.48
CA ILE A 10 -0.50 -1.24 -4.51
C ILE A 10 -1.73 -2.00 -4.98
N LEU A 11 -1.95 -2.01 -6.29
CA LEU A 11 -3.07 -2.69 -6.93
C LEU A 11 -2.52 -3.79 -7.86
N PRO A 12 -2.30 -5.02 -7.36
CA PRO A 12 -1.95 -6.14 -8.23
C PRO A 12 -3.09 -6.37 -9.22
N TYR A 13 -2.78 -6.25 -10.50
CA TYR A 13 -3.76 -6.25 -11.58
C TYR A 13 -3.49 -7.39 -12.56
N GLN A 14 -4.53 -8.16 -12.90
CA GLN A 14 -4.46 -9.19 -13.92
C GLN A 14 -5.85 -9.43 -14.52
N ASN A 15 -5.94 -9.52 -15.85
CA ASN A 15 -7.16 -9.88 -16.58
C ASN A 15 -8.40 -9.05 -16.17
N ASN A 16 -8.28 -7.72 -16.16
CA ASN A 16 -9.34 -6.77 -15.76
C ASN A 16 -9.83 -6.96 -14.32
N LYS A 17 -8.99 -7.51 -13.44
CA LYS A 17 -9.28 -7.70 -12.01
C LYS A 17 -8.14 -7.14 -11.18
N ILE A 18 -8.50 -6.67 -9.99
CA ILE A 18 -7.55 -6.22 -8.97
C ILE A 18 -7.65 -7.17 -7.78
N LEU A 19 -6.51 -7.60 -7.27
CA LEU A 19 -6.45 -8.36 -6.02
C LEU A 19 -6.59 -7.40 -4.83
N MET A 20 -7.48 -7.76 -3.91
CA MET A 20 -7.66 -7.07 -2.62
C MET A 20 -7.36 -8.05 -1.49
N GLN A 21 -7.08 -7.53 -0.30
CA GLN A 21 -6.92 -8.30 0.93
C GLN A 21 -8.07 -8.01 1.91
N LEU A 22 -8.61 -9.06 2.52
CA LEU A 22 -9.50 -8.94 3.67
C LEU A 22 -8.63 -8.84 4.92
N ARG A 23 -8.67 -7.69 5.59
CA ARG A 23 -7.81 -7.41 6.75
C ARG A 23 -8.22 -8.24 7.96
N ASP A 24 -7.24 -8.58 8.79
CA ASP A 24 -7.47 -9.26 10.08
C ASP A 24 -8.49 -8.52 10.95
N GLU A 25 -9.22 -9.26 11.79
CA GLU A 25 -10.13 -8.69 12.80
C GLU A 25 -9.38 -8.30 14.09
N LYS A 26 -8.26 -7.60 13.97
CA LYS A 26 -7.47 -7.13 15.11
C LYS A 26 -7.88 -5.70 15.51
N PRO A 27 -8.35 -5.45 16.75
CA PRO A 27 -8.78 -4.09 17.15
C PRO A 27 -7.66 -3.03 17.09
N THR A 28 -6.40 -3.45 17.05
CA THR A 28 -5.23 -2.58 17.04
C THR A 28 -4.83 -2.09 15.65
N ILE A 29 -5.41 -2.64 14.58
CA ILE A 29 -5.11 -2.21 13.21
C ILE A 29 -6.20 -1.29 12.69
N ALA A 30 -5.85 -0.40 11.75
CA ALA A 30 -6.85 0.41 11.07
C ALA A 30 -7.80 -0.47 10.25
N TYR A 31 -9.10 -0.15 10.32
CA TYR A 31 -10.19 -0.77 9.55
C TYR A 31 -10.17 -2.32 9.58
N PRO A 32 -10.26 -2.96 10.76
CA PRO A 32 -10.27 -4.42 10.86
C PRO A 32 -11.47 -5.03 10.13
N GLY A 33 -11.31 -6.22 9.54
CA GLY A 33 -12.38 -6.94 8.83
C GLY A 33 -12.85 -6.28 7.51
N ASN A 34 -12.20 -5.21 7.05
CA ASN A 34 -12.53 -4.55 5.79
C ASN A 34 -11.64 -5.04 4.64
N TRP A 35 -12.18 -5.02 3.43
CA TRP A 35 -11.37 -5.21 2.21
C TRP A 35 -10.56 -3.95 1.91
N GLY A 36 -9.27 -4.14 1.64
CA GLY A 36 -8.36 -3.07 1.28
C GLY A 36 -7.34 -3.50 0.24
N PHE A 37 -6.57 -2.54 -0.25
CA PHE A 37 -5.41 -2.80 -1.09
C PHE A 37 -4.16 -3.08 -0.23
N PHE A 38 -3.08 -3.47 -0.89
CA PHE A 38 -1.78 -3.67 -0.26
C PHE A 38 -1.03 -2.35 -0.15
N GLY A 39 -0.10 -2.24 0.78
CA GLY A 39 0.76 -1.07 0.93
C GLY A 39 0.95 -0.61 2.37
N GLY A 40 1.62 0.52 2.53
CA GLY A 40 2.07 0.99 3.83
C GLY A 40 2.81 2.32 3.76
N ASP A 41 3.42 2.68 4.88
CA ASP A 41 4.21 3.91 5.02
C ASP A 41 5.49 3.82 4.17
N VAL A 42 5.85 4.94 3.54
CA VAL A 42 7.15 5.12 2.88
C VAL A 42 8.18 5.47 3.94
N GLU A 43 9.21 4.65 4.10
CA GLU A 43 10.23 4.88 5.12
C GLU A 43 11.19 6.04 4.75
N PRO A 44 11.87 6.66 5.72
CA PRO A 44 12.84 7.71 5.45
C PRO A 44 13.94 7.24 4.49
N GLY A 45 14.05 7.91 3.34
CA GLY A 45 15.05 7.60 2.32
C GLY A 45 14.59 6.58 1.26
N GLU A 46 13.39 6.03 1.38
CA GLU A 46 12.80 5.20 0.32
C GLU A 46 12.17 6.07 -0.79
N GLU A 47 12.42 5.69 -2.03
CA GLU A 47 11.57 6.06 -3.16
C GLU A 47 10.25 5.27 -3.09
N PRO A 48 9.10 5.84 -3.51
CA PRO A 48 7.81 5.15 -3.41
C PRO A 48 7.79 3.76 -4.04
N ILE A 49 8.52 3.56 -5.14
CA ILE A 49 8.59 2.26 -5.82
C ILE A 49 9.38 1.21 -5.02
N GLN A 50 10.29 1.62 -4.13
CA GLN A 50 11.02 0.73 -3.24
C GLN A 50 10.11 0.28 -2.11
N SER A 51 9.41 1.22 -1.45
CA SER A 51 8.40 0.90 -0.43
C SER A 51 7.31 -0.01 -0.99
N ALA A 52 6.80 0.26 -2.19
CA ALA A 52 5.77 -0.56 -2.83
C ALA A 52 6.23 -2.02 -3.04
N ARG A 53 7.50 -2.25 -3.40
CA ARG A 53 8.03 -3.61 -3.55
C ARG A 53 8.25 -4.30 -2.20
N ARG A 54 8.72 -3.56 -1.19
CA ARG A 54 8.91 -4.05 0.17
C ARG A 54 7.58 -4.50 0.78
N GLU A 55 6.59 -3.62 0.79
CA GLU A 55 5.24 -3.88 1.34
C GLU A 55 4.58 -5.07 0.65
N LEU A 56 4.62 -5.15 -0.69
CA LEU A 56 4.04 -6.28 -1.43
C LEU A 56 4.66 -7.63 -1.03
N TYR A 57 5.98 -7.64 -0.83
CA TYR A 57 6.68 -8.84 -0.39
C TYR A 57 6.43 -9.16 1.09
N GLU A 58 6.29 -8.14 1.94
CA GLU A 58 5.97 -8.31 3.36
C GLU A 58 4.59 -8.93 3.56
N GLU A 59 3.58 -8.40 2.89
CA GLU A 59 2.18 -8.83 3.05
C GLU A 59 1.87 -10.17 2.37
N ILE A 60 2.35 -10.41 1.14
CA ILE A 60 1.97 -11.61 0.37
C ILE A 60 3.13 -12.38 -0.26
N LYS A 61 4.38 -12.05 0.07
CA LYS A 61 5.60 -12.72 -0.44
C LYS A 61 5.70 -12.72 -1.97
N TYR A 62 5.04 -11.79 -2.65
CA TYR A 62 5.04 -11.69 -4.10
C TYR A 62 6.07 -10.66 -4.59
N LYS A 63 6.77 -11.01 -5.68
CA LYS A 63 7.69 -10.11 -6.38
C LYS A 63 7.22 -9.98 -7.83
N THR A 64 6.98 -8.75 -8.25
CA THR A 64 6.64 -8.43 -9.63
C THR A 64 7.87 -7.92 -10.39
N GLU A 65 7.96 -8.27 -11.67
CA GLU A 65 8.95 -7.71 -12.59
C GLU A 65 8.56 -6.29 -13.03
N GLU A 66 7.26 -6.07 -13.21
CA GLU A 66 6.71 -4.78 -13.66
C GLU A 66 5.92 -4.08 -12.55
N MET A 67 6.17 -2.79 -12.38
CA MET A 67 5.42 -1.95 -11.46
C MET A 67 5.36 -0.52 -12.01
N PHE A 68 4.16 0.03 -12.09
CA PHE A 68 3.91 1.34 -12.70
C PHE A 68 3.31 2.29 -11.66
N ARG A 69 3.78 3.53 -11.64
CA ARG A 69 3.17 4.59 -10.82
C ARG A 69 1.91 5.09 -11.53
N LEU A 70 0.77 5.04 -10.84
CA LEU A 70 -0.51 5.51 -11.37
C LEU A 70 -0.75 7.00 -11.07
N SER A 71 -0.69 7.40 -9.80
CA SER A 71 -0.91 8.78 -9.36
C SER A 71 -0.02 9.16 -8.18
N ILE A 72 0.03 10.45 -7.87
CA ILE A 72 0.49 10.99 -6.59
C ILE A 72 -0.58 11.96 -6.14
N ASP A 73 -1.12 11.72 -4.95
CA ASP A 73 -2.18 12.51 -4.36
C ASP A 73 -1.70 13.12 -3.04
N TYR A 74 -2.03 14.39 -2.83
CA TYR A 74 -1.74 15.10 -1.58
C TYR A 74 -3.05 15.28 -0.82
N ILE A 75 -3.22 14.50 0.24
CA ILE A 75 -4.40 14.54 1.09
C ILE A 75 -4.09 15.45 2.27
N PHE A 76 -4.86 16.53 2.38
CA PHE A 76 -4.81 17.43 3.53
C PHE A 76 -5.97 17.06 4.44
N ASP A 77 -5.67 16.75 5.70
CA ASP A 77 -6.71 16.66 6.73
C ASP A 77 -7.34 18.07 6.84
N PRO A 78 -8.68 18.20 6.76
CA PRO A 78 -9.34 19.50 6.86
C PRO A 78 -9.11 20.22 8.19
#